data_AF-W1VZX4-F1
#
_entry.id   AF-W1VZX4-F1
#
_cell.length_a   1.000
_cell.length_b   1.000
_cell.length_c   1.000
_cell.angle_alpha   90.00
_cell.angle_beta   90.00
_cell.angle_gamma   90.00
#
_symmetry.space_group_name_H-M   'P 1'
#
loop_
_entity.id
_entity.type
_entity.pdbx_description
1 polymer ?
#
loop_
_entity_poly.entity_id
_entity_poly.type
_entity_poly.pdbx_seq_one_letter_code
_entity_poly.pdbx_strand_id
1 'polypeptide(L)'
;LSGGAVDRQLQPVLQGEARVTFHSPDLANLVHNTAPGTRMFSVSDGRQTQLSAVMLSEDDSAGQYQTRLTNALRRVGVQMHQNADGISFSTTEKQWPNIESTLSVRTDGDKSAFMPLKTFAEPSQADRLVQSLQQGGAGISQTLESINQQRVQMAVQQEKARQLIDGMSRFPQTESAVQASENLGGVLDSANHNYQVLLQAVNGQARISSQTVRNLLG
;
A
#
# COMPACT_ATOMS: atom_id res chain seq x y z
N LEU A 1 -12.54 -9.51 -14.81
CA LEU A 1 -13.92 -9.32 -14.31
C LEU A 1 -13.84 -8.89 -12.85
N SER A 2 -13.72 -7.59 -12.60
CA SER A 2 -13.76 -6.96 -11.28
C SER A 2 -15.22 -6.85 -10.83
N GLY A 3 -15.81 -7.99 -10.43
CA GLY A 3 -17.12 -8.02 -9.80
C GLY A 3 -17.02 -7.34 -8.44
N GLY A 4 -17.77 -6.26 -8.25
CA GLY A 4 -17.74 -5.41 -7.05
C GLY A 4 -17.81 -6.22 -5.76
N ALA A 5 -16.66 -6.39 -5.12
CA ALA A 5 -16.60 -6.80 -3.73
C ALA A 5 -16.84 -5.56 -2.88
N VAL A 6 -17.62 -5.73 -1.83
CA VAL A 6 -17.85 -4.70 -0.82
C VAL A 6 -17.19 -5.20 0.45
N ASP A 7 -16.43 -4.35 1.15
CA ASP A 7 -15.81 -4.73 2.41
C ASP A 7 -16.80 -4.74 3.59
N ARG A 8 -16.33 -5.12 4.77
CA ARG A 8 -17.13 -5.16 6.01
C ARG A 8 -17.66 -3.78 6.43
N GLN A 9 -17.10 -2.70 5.90
CA GLN A 9 -17.55 -1.33 6.12
C GLN A 9 -18.55 -0.86 5.05
N LEU A 10 -18.99 -1.77 4.17
CA LEU A 10 -19.86 -1.51 3.03
C LEU A 10 -19.22 -0.62 1.95
N GLN A 11 -17.89 -0.48 1.95
CA GLN A 11 -17.17 0.32 0.96
C GLN A 11 -16.88 -0.50 -0.30
N PRO A 12 -17.06 0.08 -1.50
CA PRO A 12 -16.77 -0.60 -2.75
C PRO A 12 -15.26 -0.81 -2.93
N VAL A 13 -14.85 -2.06 -3.13
CA VAL A 13 -13.47 -2.43 -3.42
C VAL A 13 -13.29 -2.45 -4.94
N LEU A 14 -12.80 -1.33 -5.48
CA LEU A 14 -12.62 -1.17 -6.92
C LEU A 14 -11.39 -1.89 -7.47
N GLN A 15 -10.33 -2.01 -6.66
CA GLN A 15 -9.09 -2.68 -6.98
C GLN A 15 -8.51 -3.31 -5.70
N GLY A 16 -8.03 -4.55 -5.78
CA GLY A 16 -7.49 -5.28 -4.62
C GLY A 16 -8.50 -6.20 -3.94
N GLU A 17 -8.20 -6.61 -2.72
CA GLU A 17 -9.03 -7.51 -1.91
C GLU A 17 -9.72 -6.75 -0.78
N ALA A 18 -10.92 -7.19 -0.39
CA ALA A 18 -11.59 -6.67 0.81
C ALA A 18 -10.71 -6.86 2.04
N ARG A 19 -10.68 -5.85 2.92
CA ARG A 19 -9.80 -5.81 4.10
C ARG A 19 -10.60 -5.69 5.38
N VAL A 20 -10.01 -6.18 6.46
CA VAL A 20 -10.49 -6.00 7.82
C VAL A 20 -9.51 -5.11 8.56
N THR A 21 -10.00 -3.98 9.05
CA THR A 21 -9.27 -3.12 9.97
C THR A 21 -9.47 -3.64 11.40
N PHE A 22 -8.40 -3.70 12.17
CA PHE A 22 -8.40 -4.19 13.53
C PHE A 22 -7.38 -3.47 14.40
N HIS A 23 -7.56 -3.59 15.71
CA HIS A 23 -6.70 -3.04 16.74
C HIS A 23 -6.04 -4.17 17.52
N SER A 24 -4.79 -3.97 17.92
CA SER A 24 -4.07 -4.90 18.80
C SER A 24 -3.21 -4.11 19.78
N PRO A 25 -3.60 -4.01 21.06
CA PRO A 25 -2.85 -3.25 22.06
C PRO A 25 -1.41 -3.74 22.21
N ASP A 26 -1.21 -5.06 22.21
CA ASP A 26 0.11 -5.67 22.34
C ASP A 26 1.00 -5.35 21.13
N LEU A 27 0.43 -5.37 19.93
CA LEU A 27 1.16 -5.02 18.71
C LEU A 27 1.46 -3.51 18.65
N ALA A 28 0.53 -2.66 19.07
CA ALA A 28 0.76 -1.24 19.19
C ALA A 28 1.89 -0.94 20.20
N ASN A 29 1.94 -1.65 21.33
CA ASN A 29 3.03 -1.52 22.29
C ASN A 29 4.39 -1.90 21.69
N LEU A 30 4.45 -2.92 20.83
CA LEU A 30 5.69 -3.30 20.14
C LEU A 30 6.16 -2.25 19.12
N VAL A 31 5.24 -1.52 18.51
CA VAL A 31 5.58 -0.42 17.60
C VAL A 31 6.17 0.76 18.38
N HIS A 32 5.60 1.09 19.54
CA HIS A 32 6.08 2.20 20.37
C HIS A 32 7.33 1.87 21.19
N ASN A 33 7.49 0.60 21.60
CA ASN A 33 8.64 0.15 22.35
C ASN A 33 9.79 -0.21 21.41
N THR A 34 10.69 0.75 21.16
CA THR A 34 11.84 0.60 20.25
C THR A 34 13.00 -0.19 20.86
N ALA A 35 12.73 -1.07 21.82
CA ALA A 35 13.75 -1.93 22.41
C ALA A 35 14.43 -2.78 21.31
N PRO A 36 15.77 -2.86 21.32
CA PRO A 36 16.52 -3.64 20.36
C PRO A 36 16.24 -5.15 20.49
N GLY A 37 16.70 -5.88 19.49
CA GLY A 37 16.65 -7.34 19.44
C GLY A 37 15.80 -7.87 18.30
N THR A 38 15.80 -9.20 18.19
CA THR A 38 15.00 -9.91 17.20
C THR A 38 13.52 -9.94 17.60
N ARG A 39 12.63 -9.73 16.64
CA ARG A 39 11.19 -9.98 16.74
C ARG A 39 10.79 -10.95 15.64
N MET A 40 10.10 -12.03 15.99
CA MET A 40 9.59 -13.00 15.03
C MET A 40 8.08 -13.08 15.13
N PHE A 41 7.39 -12.78 14.03
CA PHE A 41 5.95 -12.88 13.89
C PHE A 41 5.56 -14.20 13.27
N SER A 42 4.44 -14.75 13.71
CA SER A 42 3.87 -16.01 13.22
C SER A 42 2.38 -15.88 13.01
N VAL A 43 1.90 -16.41 11.88
CA VAL A 43 0.48 -16.59 11.55
C VAL A 43 0.34 -17.96 10.90
N SER A 44 -0.64 -18.76 11.31
CA SER A 44 -0.90 -20.07 10.75
C SER A 44 -2.29 -20.14 10.11
N ASP A 45 -2.39 -20.77 8.95
CA ASP A 45 -3.67 -21.12 8.33
C ASP A 45 -4.11 -22.57 8.62
N GLY A 46 -3.43 -23.24 9.55
CA GLY A 46 -3.62 -24.65 9.92
C GLY A 46 -2.86 -25.65 9.04
N ARG A 47 -2.37 -25.25 7.87
CA ARG A 47 -1.53 -26.09 6.99
C ARG A 47 -0.09 -25.59 6.93
N GLN A 48 0.08 -24.28 6.90
CA GLN A 48 1.36 -23.60 6.82
C GLN A 48 1.42 -22.49 7.86
N THR A 49 2.63 -22.27 8.38
CA THR A 49 2.91 -21.16 9.29
C THR A 49 3.78 -20.15 8.56
N GLN A 50 3.24 -18.94 8.38
CA GLN A 50 3.97 -17.80 7.87
C GLN A 50 4.80 -17.21 9.00
N LEU A 51 6.12 -17.18 8.81
CA LEU A 51 7.06 -16.62 9.76
C LEU A 51 7.78 -15.43 9.15
N SER A 52 7.89 -14.35 9.92
CA SER A 52 8.71 -13.20 9.55
C SER A 52 9.50 -12.70 10.74
N ALA A 53 10.83 -12.74 10.63
CA ALA A 53 11.74 -12.19 11.61
C ALA A 53 12.26 -10.81 11.18
N VAL A 54 12.48 -9.95 12.16
CA VAL A 54 13.12 -8.66 12.01
C VAL A 54 14.10 -8.43 13.15
N MET A 55 15.31 -8.02 12.80
CA MET A 55 16.31 -7.57 13.76
C MET A 55 16.20 -6.05 13.86
N LEU A 56 16.01 -5.57 15.09
CA LEU A 56 15.88 -4.16 15.42
C LEU A 56 17.13 -3.78 16.21
N SER A 57 17.89 -2.81 15.72
CA SER A 57 19.19 -2.43 16.27
C SER A 57 19.04 -1.20 17.16
N GLU A 58 19.92 -1.03 18.15
CA GLU A 58 19.97 0.20 18.96
C GLU A 58 20.31 1.43 18.10
N ASP A 59 21.06 1.23 17.01
CA ASP A 59 21.45 2.28 16.07
C ASP A 59 20.35 2.64 15.05
N ASP A 60 19.24 1.88 14.99
CA ASP A 60 18.17 2.17 14.03
C ASP A 60 17.46 3.48 14.42
N SER A 61 17.32 4.41 13.48
CA SER A 61 16.47 5.58 13.69
C SER A 61 15.00 5.18 13.83
N ALA A 62 14.15 6.02 14.44
CA ALA A 62 12.72 5.73 14.61
C ALA A 62 12.02 5.36 13.27
N GLY A 63 12.38 6.03 12.17
CA GLY A 63 11.85 5.71 10.84
C GLY A 63 12.36 4.37 10.29
N GLN A 64 13.61 4.00 10.56
CA GLN A 64 14.17 2.71 10.17
C GLN A 64 13.54 1.57 10.97
N TYR A 65 13.40 1.74 12.28
CA TYR A 65 12.69 0.82 13.17
C TYR A 65 11.28 0.53 12.63
N GLN A 66 10.51 1.59 12.39
CA GLN A 66 9.14 1.49 11.89
C GLN A 66 9.08 0.81 10.51
N THR A 67 9.99 1.16 9.61
CA THR A 67 10.05 0.57 8.26
C THR A 67 10.34 -0.92 8.32
N ARG A 68 11.32 -1.35 9.13
CA ARG A 68 11.68 -2.76 9.31
C ARG A 68 10.51 -3.55 9.91
N LEU A 69 9.88 -3.02 10.94
CA LEU A 69 8.73 -3.64 11.61
C LEU A 69 7.53 -3.78 10.66
N THR A 70 7.18 -2.71 9.93
CA THR A 70 6.09 -2.72 8.94
C THR A 70 6.34 -3.75 7.85
N ASN A 71 7.58 -3.88 7.38
CA ASN A 71 7.95 -4.88 6.39
C ASN A 71 7.82 -6.32 6.91
N ALA A 72 8.12 -6.54 8.19
CA ALA A 72 7.97 -7.85 8.82
C ALA A 72 6.49 -8.24 8.98
N LEU A 73 5.67 -7.31 9.45
CA LEU A 73 4.21 -7.50 9.57
C LEU A 73 3.57 -7.78 8.21
N ARG A 74 4.00 -7.06 7.16
CA ARG A 74 3.48 -7.23 5.81
C ARG A 74 3.71 -8.65 5.27
N ARG A 75 4.81 -9.31 5.65
CA ARG A 75 5.14 -10.69 5.22
C ARG A 75 4.21 -11.74 5.85
N VAL A 76 3.59 -11.44 6.98
CA VAL A 76 2.58 -12.30 7.63
C VAL A 76 1.14 -11.83 7.36
N GLY A 77 0.94 -10.95 6.38
CA GLY A 77 -0.38 -10.48 5.95
C GLY A 77 -0.92 -9.26 6.71
N VAL A 78 -0.17 -8.69 7.66
CA VAL A 78 -0.60 -7.54 8.47
C VAL A 78 -0.02 -6.24 7.92
N GLN A 79 -0.87 -5.28 7.59
CA GLN A 79 -0.46 -3.92 7.26
C GLN A 79 -0.69 -3.01 8.47
N MET A 80 0.27 -2.12 8.74
CA MET A 80 0.16 -1.13 9.81
C MET A 80 -0.21 0.22 9.20
N HIS A 81 -1.12 0.94 9.86
CA HIS A 81 -1.56 2.28 9.51
C HIS A 81 -1.39 3.17 10.73
N GLN A 82 -0.72 4.30 10.57
CA GLN A 82 -0.54 5.27 11.64
C GLN A 82 -1.32 6.53 11.29
N ASN A 83 -2.32 6.83 12.10
CA ASN A 83 -3.24 7.96 11.92
C ASN A 83 -3.13 8.90 13.13
N ALA A 84 -3.77 10.06 13.05
CA ALA A 84 -3.83 11.02 14.16
C ALA A 84 -4.42 10.41 15.45
N ASP A 85 -5.35 9.45 15.30
CA ASP A 85 -6.03 8.75 16.40
C ASP A 85 -5.24 7.55 16.97
N GLY A 86 -4.07 7.24 16.42
CA GLY A 86 -3.21 6.14 16.87
C GLY A 86 -2.82 5.15 15.77
N ILE A 87 -2.50 3.93 16.19
CA ILE A 87 -2.06 2.84 15.29
C ILE A 87 -3.20 1.86 15.08
N SER A 88 -3.53 1.59 13.83
CA SER A 88 -4.43 0.51 13.43
C SER A 88 -3.73 -0.46 12.49
N PHE A 89 -4.32 -1.64 12.33
CA PHE A 89 -3.79 -2.70 11.48
C PHE A 89 -4.85 -3.16 10.50
N SER A 90 -4.44 -3.65 9.33
CA SER A 90 -5.38 -4.27 8.40
C SER A 90 -4.83 -5.51 7.73
N THR A 91 -5.70 -6.49 7.52
CA THR A 91 -5.42 -7.72 6.78
C THR A 91 -6.48 -7.95 5.72
N THR A 92 -6.25 -8.87 4.79
CA THR A 92 -7.28 -9.28 3.83
C THR A 92 -8.38 -10.04 4.56
N GLU A 93 -9.63 -9.93 4.11
CA GLU A 93 -10.76 -10.62 4.73
C GLU A 93 -10.60 -12.15 4.69
N LYS A 94 -9.91 -12.65 3.66
CA LYS A 94 -9.53 -14.07 3.55
C LYS A 94 -8.57 -14.51 4.66
N GLN A 95 -7.64 -13.65 5.06
CA GLN A 95 -6.65 -13.95 6.11
C GLN A 95 -7.15 -13.63 7.52
N TRP A 96 -8.22 -12.86 7.67
CA TRP A 96 -8.70 -12.42 8.98
C TRP A 96 -8.89 -13.56 9.99
N PRO A 97 -9.55 -14.70 9.69
CA PRO A 97 -9.74 -15.76 10.68
C PRO A 97 -8.41 -16.34 11.21
N ASN A 98 -7.39 -16.38 10.36
CA ASN A 98 -6.06 -16.86 10.73
C ASN A 98 -5.32 -15.84 11.59
N ILE A 99 -5.41 -14.55 11.25
CA ILE A 99 -4.86 -13.46 12.06
C ILE A 99 -5.49 -13.44 13.45
N GLU A 100 -6.83 -13.51 13.50
CA GLU A 100 -7.58 -13.44 14.75
C GLU A 100 -7.25 -14.58 15.72
N SER A 101 -6.97 -15.77 15.19
CA SER A 101 -6.76 -16.97 16.01
C SER A 101 -5.30 -17.32 16.27
N THR A 102 -4.37 -16.94 15.40
CA THR A 102 -2.99 -17.47 15.43
C THR A 102 -1.89 -16.42 15.41
N LEU A 103 -2.22 -15.14 15.24
CA LEU A 103 -1.22 -14.07 15.24
C LEU A 103 -0.46 -14.09 16.57
N SER A 104 0.85 -14.21 16.48
CA SER A 104 1.72 -14.31 17.65
C SER A 104 3.11 -13.74 17.37
N VAL A 105 3.80 -13.38 18.44
CA VAL A 105 5.13 -12.78 18.38
C VAL A 105 6.08 -13.49 19.34
N ARG A 106 7.35 -13.54 18.96
CA ARG A 106 8.45 -13.93 19.83
C ARG A 106 9.50 -12.83 19.84
N THR A 107 9.93 -12.41 21.02
CA THR A 107 10.96 -11.37 21.21
C THR A 107 12.24 -11.99 21.74
N ASP A 108 13.39 -11.47 21.30
CA ASP A 108 14.70 -11.90 21.76
C ASP A 108 14.89 -11.70 23.28
N GLY A 109 15.64 -12.61 23.92
CA GLY A 109 15.84 -12.64 25.38
C GLY A 109 14.83 -13.50 26.16
N ASP A 110 13.68 -13.81 25.57
CA ASP A 110 12.72 -14.74 26.14
C ASP A 110 12.80 -16.09 25.39
N LYS A 111 13.22 -17.16 26.09
CA LYS A 111 13.24 -18.53 25.54
C LYS A 111 11.82 -19.10 25.39
N SER A 112 10.80 -18.32 25.74
CA SER A 112 9.41 -18.70 25.73
C SER A 112 8.84 -18.87 24.32
N ALA A 113 7.78 -19.67 24.26
CA ALA A 113 7.00 -19.92 23.06
C ALA A 113 6.40 -18.62 22.50
N PHE A 114 5.93 -18.67 21.25
CA PHE A 114 5.20 -17.56 20.63
C PHE A 114 4.07 -17.06 21.55
N MET A 115 4.09 -15.77 21.87
CA MET A 115 3.05 -15.11 22.65
C MET A 115 1.91 -14.70 21.70
N PRO A 116 0.67 -15.18 21.92
CA PRO A 116 -0.48 -14.75 21.13
C PRO A 116 -0.73 -13.25 21.26
N LEU A 117 -1.01 -12.59 20.15
CA LEU A 117 -1.37 -11.18 20.09
C LEU A 117 -2.88 -11.06 20.01
N LYS A 118 -3.52 -10.38 20.96
CA LYS A 118 -4.96 -10.17 20.90
C LYS A 118 -5.30 -9.16 19.82
N THR A 119 -6.29 -9.49 19.00
CA THR A 119 -6.78 -8.64 17.91
C THR A 119 -8.27 -8.37 18.08
N PHE A 120 -8.68 -7.14 17.82
CA PHE A 120 -10.06 -6.70 17.90
C PHE A 120 -10.46 -6.08 16.57
N ALA A 121 -11.30 -6.77 15.80
CA ALA A 121 -11.81 -6.22 14.54
C ALA A 121 -12.62 -4.95 14.81
N GLU A 122 -12.52 -3.96 13.91
CA GLU A 122 -13.49 -2.87 13.93
C GLU A 122 -14.89 -3.41 13.61
N PRO A 123 -15.94 -2.95 14.33
CA PRO A 123 -17.30 -3.40 14.07
C PRO A 123 -17.69 -3.15 12.62
N SER A 124 -18.25 -4.17 11.96
CA SER A 124 -18.81 -4.01 10.63
C SER A 124 -20.03 -3.09 10.67
N GLN A 125 -20.45 -2.56 9.51
CA GLN A 125 -21.70 -1.75 9.47
C GLN A 125 -22.92 -2.60 9.88
N ALA A 126 -22.90 -3.90 9.58
CA ALA A 126 -23.93 -4.83 10.04
C ALA A 126 -23.91 -4.98 11.58
N ASP A 127 -22.73 -5.09 12.19
CA ASP A 127 -22.60 -5.17 13.65
C ASP A 127 -23.11 -3.88 14.32
N ARG A 128 -22.80 -2.72 13.73
CA ARG A 128 -23.31 -1.42 14.20
C ARG A 128 -24.83 -1.33 14.08
N LEU A 129 -25.42 -1.85 13.01
CA LEU A 129 -26.88 -1.92 12.86
C LEU A 129 -27.51 -2.80 13.93
N VAL A 130 -26.97 -4.00 14.15
CA VAL A 130 -27.46 -4.92 15.19
C VAL A 130 -27.34 -4.29 16.58
N GLN A 131 -26.22 -3.64 16.86
CA GLN A 131 -26.01 -2.93 18.12
C GLN A 131 -26.99 -1.75 18.29
N SER A 132 -27.22 -0.96 17.23
CA SER A 132 -28.19 0.13 17.21
C SER A 132 -29.63 -0.36 17.41
N LEU A 133 -30.00 -1.49 16.78
CA LEU A 133 -31.29 -2.15 16.97
C LEU A 133 -31.46 -2.62 18.42
N GLN A 134 -30.43 -3.20 19.01
CA GLN A 134 -30.43 -3.63 20.42
C GLN A 134 -30.53 -2.45 21.41
N GLN A 135 -30.04 -1.27 21.03
CA GLN A 135 -30.08 -0.04 21.84
C GLN A 135 -31.32 0.84 21.59
N GLY A 136 -32.38 0.29 20.97
CA GLY A 136 -33.65 1.01 20.77
C GLY A 136 -33.72 1.85 19.49
N GLY A 137 -32.88 1.56 18.50
CA GLY A 137 -32.95 2.14 17.16
C GLY A 137 -32.24 3.48 16.97
N ALA A 138 -31.58 4.01 18.00
CA ALA A 138 -30.73 5.18 17.88
C ALA A 138 -29.50 4.85 17.02
N GLY A 139 -29.41 5.42 15.81
CA GLY A 139 -28.30 5.22 14.87
C GLY A 139 -28.67 4.52 13.55
N ILE A 140 -29.85 3.90 13.45
CA ILE A 140 -30.32 3.25 12.21
C ILE A 140 -30.39 4.23 11.04
N SER A 141 -30.93 5.44 11.27
CA SER A 141 -31.00 6.48 10.24
C SER A 141 -29.62 6.89 9.73
N GLN A 142 -28.60 6.91 10.62
CA GLN A 142 -27.24 7.27 10.24
C GLN A 142 -26.55 6.16 9.46
N THR A 143 -26.83 4.88 9.78
CA THR A 143 -26.34 3.77 8.97
C THR A 143 -27.05 3.69 7.62
N LEU A 144 -28.36 3.94 7.55
CA LEU A 144 -29.10 4.01 6.29
C LEU A 144 -28.60 5.14 5.39
N GLU A 145 -28.27 6.30 5.98
CA GLU A 145 -27.65 7.41 5.25
C GLU A 145 -26.26 7.02 4.73
N SER A 146 -25.44 6.34 5.54
CA SER A 146 -24.13 5.83 5.09
C SER A 146 -24.25 4.84 3.93
N ILE A 147 -25.23 3.91 3.98
CA ILE A 147 -25.54 2.98 2.89
C ILE A 147 -26.01 3.72 1.63
N ASN A 148 -26.83 4.76 1.79
CA ASN A 148 -27.32 5.57 0.68
C ASN A 148 -26.16 6.30 -0.01
N GLN A 149 -25.27 6.93 0.77
CA GLN A 149 -24.05 7.57 0.27
C GLN A 149 -23.16 6.58 -0.49
N GLN A 150 -22.98 5.36 0.04
CA GLN A 150 -22.22 4.32 -0.63
C GLN A 150 -22.86 3.87 -1.95
N ARG A 151 -24.19 3.72 -2.00
CA ARG A 151 -24.91 3.41 -3.24
C ARG A 151 -24.72 4.48 -4.32
N VAL A 152 -24.76 5.75 -3.93
CA VAL A 152 -24.50 6.86 -4.85
C VAL A 152 -23.06 6.79 -5.37
N GLN A 153 -22.08 6.53 -4.51
CA GLN A 153 -20.69 6.37 -4.93
C GLN A 153 -20.49 5.19 -5.89
N MET A 154 -21.12 4.03 -5.63
CA MET A 154 -21.10 2.89 -6.54
C MET A 154 -21.71 3.22 -7.90
N ALA A 155 -22.83 3.94 -7.94
CA ALA A 155 -23.45 4.37 -9.19
C ALA A 155 -22.53 5.30 -9.99
N VAL A 156 -21.86 6.26 -9.33
CA VAL A 156 -20.88 7.15 -9.97
C VAL A 156 -19.68 6.36 -10.51
N GLN A 157 -19.21 5.36 -9.77
CA GLN A 157 -18.08 4.53 -10.20
C GLN A 157 -18.45 3.60 -11.37
N GLN A 158 -19.66 3.03 -11.37
CA GLN A 158 -20.20 2.28 -12.50
C GLN A 158 -20.33 3.16 -13.74
N GLU A 159 -20.79 4.40 -13.58
CA GLU A 159 -20.89 5.36 -14.69
C GLU A 159 -19.50 5.75 -15.23
N LYS A 160 -18.50 5.97 -14.36
CA LYS A 160 -17.11 6.18 -14.80
C LYS A 160 -16.54 4.98 -15.54
N ALA A 161 -16.78 3.77 -15.06
CA ALA A 161 -16.35 2.55 -15.74
C ALA A 161 -17.02 2.40 -17.11
N ARG A 162 -18.33 2.70 -17.20
CA ARG A 162 -19.08 2.74 -18.45
C ARG A 162 -18.51 3.79 -19.41
N GLN A 163 -18.22 4.99 -18.95
CA GLN A 163 -17.60 6.05 -19.77
C GLN A 163 -16.20 5.67 -20.26
N LEU A 164 -15.41 4.95 -19.47
CA LEU A 164 -14.13 4.43 -19.91
C LEU A 164 -14.31 3.32 -20.95
N ILE A 165 -15.28 2.42 -20.78
CA ILE A 165 -15.61 1.37 -21.77
C ILE A 165 -16.13 2.01 -23.07
N ASP A 166 -17.01 3.00 -22.99
CA ASP A 166 -17.54 3.75 -24.12
C ASP A 166 -16.46 4.62 -24.79
N GLY A 167 -15.51 5.14 -24.00
CA GLY A 167 -14.32 5.85 -24.52
C GLY A 167 -13.36 4.91 -25.23
N MET A 168 -13.15 3.70 -24.71
CA MET A 168 -12.32 2.66 -25.34
C MET A 168 -12.98 2.03 -26.57
N SER A 169 -14.31 1.90 -26.60
CA SER A 169 -15.04 1.36 -27.76
C SER A 169 -15.04 2.32 -28.96
N ARG A 170 -14.80 3.62 -28.72
CA ARG A 170 -14.67 4.65 -29.75
C ARG A 170 -13.28 4.76 -30.38
N PHE A 171 -12.29 3.99 -29.90
CA PHE A 171 -11.01 3.83 -30.59
C PHE A 171 -11.04 2.55 -31.43
N PRO A 172 -11.38 2.60 -32.74
CA PRO A 172 -11.12 1.49 -33.62
C PRO A 172 -9.60 1.23 -33.62
N GLN A 173 -9.26 -0.03 -33.37
CA GLN A 173 -7.97 -0.55 -32.92
C GLN A 173 -6.84 -0.51 -33.97
N THR A 174 -6.63 0.62 -34.67
CA THR A 174 -5.61 0.72 -35.72
C THR A 174 -4.81 2.04 -35.76
N GLU A 175 -5.27 3.12 -35.12
CA GLU A 175 -4.61 4.44 -35.26
C GLU A 175 -3.61 4.75 -34.13
N SER A 176 -3.82 4.20 -32.93
CA SER A 176 -2.96 4.47 -31.76
C SER A 176 -1.53 3.96 -31.92
N ALA A 177 -1.31 2.86 -32.64
CA ALA A 177 0.03 2.33 -32.91
C ALA A 177 0.80 3.16 -33.95
N VAL A 178 0.11 3.70 -34.96
CA VAL A 178 0.71 4.58 -35.97
C VAL A 178 1.09 5.91 -35.35
N GLN A 179 0.19 6.53 -34.58
CA GLN A 179 0.46 7.80 -33.92
C GLN A 179 1.52 7.68 -32.81
N ALA A 180 1.56 6.55 -32.09
CA ALA A 180 2.65 6.26 -31.16
C ALA A 180 3.99 6.03 -31.89
N SER A 181 3.98 5.43 -33.08
CA SER A 181 5.17 5.24 -33.92
C SER A 181 5.66 6.56 -34.54
N GLU A 182 4.75 7.46 -34.95
CA GLU A 182 5.10 8.81 -35.41
C GLU A 182 5.67 9.66 -34.28
N ASN A 183 5.08 9.58 -33.08
CA ASN A 183 5.62 10.26 -31.90
C ASN A 183 6.99 9.68 -31.48
N LEU A 184 7.19 8.36 -31.53
CA LEU A 184 8.50 7.75 -31.33
C LEU A 184 9.51 8.15 -32.42
N GLY A 185 9.09 8.25 -33.68
CA GLY A 185 9.90 8.75 -34.79
C GLY A 185 10.36 10.20 -34.57
N GLY A 186 9.45 11.07 -34.11
CA GLY A 186 9.78 12.46 -33.77
C GLY A 186 10.67 12.60 -32.53
N VAL A 187 10.49 11.75 -31.52
CA VAL A 187 11.37 11.70 -30.33
C VAL A 187 12.76 11.16 -30.70
N LEU A 188 12.86 10.21 -31.62
CA LEU A 188 14.15 9.70 -32.11
C LEU A 188 14.88 10.72 -33.00
N ASP A 189 14.16 11.47 -33.84
CA ASP A 189 14.75 12.52 -34.67
C ASP A 189 15.23 13.72 -33.84
N SER A 190 14.47 14.11 -32.80
CA SER A 190 14.90 15.14 -31.85
C SER A 190 16.06 14.67 -30.95
N ALA A 191 16.12 13.38 -30.58
CA ALA A 191 17.28 12.81 -29.88
C ALA A 191 18.54 12.78 -30.78
N ASN A 192 18.40 12.50 -32.08
CA ASN A 192 19.51 12.52 -33.04
C ASN A 192 20.06 13.94 -33.25
N HIS A 193 19.18 14.95 -33.32
CA HIS A 193 19.57 16.37 -33.32
C HIS A 193 20.32 16.76 -32.02
N ASN A 194 19.93 16.19 -30.88
CA ASN A 194 20.59 16.46 -29.60
C ASN A 194 22.03 15.90 -29.56
N TYR A 195 22.30 14.77 -30.22
CA TYR A 195 23.66 14.26 -30.39
C TYR A 195 24.52 15.14 -31.31
N GLN A 196 23.96 15.74 -32.35
CA GLN A 196 24.70 16.70 -33.19
C GLN A 196 25.02 18.02 -32.44
N VAL A 197 24.09 18.51 -31.63
CA VAL A 197 24.31 19.69 -30.76
C VAL A 197 25.34 19.38 -29.66
N LEU A 198 25.31 18.18 -29.09
CA LEU A 198 26.34 17.73 -28.14
C LEU A 198 27.71 17.59 -28.80
N LEU A 199 27.80 17.11 -30.05
CA LEU A 199 29.05 17.06 -30.80
C LEU A 199 29.57 18.46 -31.19
N GLN A 200 28.70 19.43 -31.47
CA GLN A 200 29.09 20.83 -31.68
C GLN A 200 29.53 21.51 -30.36
N ALA A 201 28.86 21.22 -29.24
CA ALA A 201 29.23 21.74 -27.93
C ALA A 201 30.56 21.16 -27.41
N VAL A 202 30.80 19.86 -27.64
CA VAL A 202 32.07 19.19 -27.28
C VAL A 202 33.23 19.68 -28.16
N ASN A 203 33.01 19.94 -29.45
CA ASN A 203 34.03 20.56 -30.31
C ASN A 203 34.31 22.03 -29.95
N GLY A 204 33.32 22.76 -29.42
CA GLY A 204 33.49 24.11 -28.89
C GLY A 204 34.35 24.18 -27.62
N GLN A 205 34.26 23.17 -26.75
CA GLN A 205 35.06 23.08 -25.53
C GLN A 205 36.47 22.48 -25.74
N ALA A 206 36.69 21.71 -26.82
CA ALA A 206 38.01 21.14 -27.13
C ALA A 206 39.06 22.21 -27.51
N ARG A 207 38.66 23.34 -28.10
CA ARG A 207 39.59 24.44 -28.47
C ARG A 207 40.08 25.28 -27.29
N ILE A 208 39.42 25.24 -26.13
CA ILE A 208 39.83 26.03 -24.96
C ILE A 208 41.02 25.35 -24.24
N SER A 209 41.14 24.02 -24.35
CA SER A 209 42.21 23.26 -23.67
C SER A 209 43.62 23.46 -24.25
N SER A 210 43.76 23.79 -25.55
CA SER A 210 45.09 23.97 -26.16
C SER A 210 45.67 25.38 -25.99
N GLN A 211 44.85 26.38 -25.64
CA GLN A 211 45.31 27.74 -25.38
C GLN A 211 45.70 27.98 -23.92
N THR A 212 45.10 27.26 -22.97
CA THR A 212 45.48 27.37 -21.54
C THR A 212 46.80 26.64 -21.22
N VAL A 213 47.13 25.55 -21.92
CA VAL A 213 48.38 24.81 -21.66
C VAL A 213 49.63 25.52 -22.21
N ARG A 214 49.50 26.41 -23.20
CA ARG A 214 50.63 27.21 -23.71
C ARG A 214 51.07 28.36 -22.81
N ASN A 215 50.21 28.83 -21.90
CA ASN A 215 50.56 29.89 -20.93
C ASN A 215 51.16 29.35 -19.62
N LEU A 216 51.32 28.03 -19.47
CA LEU A 216 51.88 27.41 -18.27
C LEU A 216 53.26 26.75 -18.50
N LEU A 217 53.83 26.86 -19.71
CA LEU A 217 55.14 26.30 -20.08
C LEU A 217 56.02 27.29 -20.88
N GLY A 218 55.83 28.60 -20.71
CA GLY A 218 56.66 29.66 -21.26
C GLY A 218 57.29 30.49 -20.17
#